data_AF-A0A820IDU4-F1
#
_entry.id   AF-A0A820IDU4-F1
#
_cell.length_a   1.000
_cell.length_b   1.000
_cell.length_c   1.000
_cell.angle_alpha   90.00
_cell.angle_beta   90.00
_cell.angle_gamma   90.00
#
_symmetry.space_group_name_H-M   'P 1'
#
loop_
_entity.id
_entity.type
_entity.pdbx_description
1 polymer ?
#
loop_
_entity_poly.entity_id
_entity_poly.type
_entity_poly.pdbx_seq_one_letter_code
_entity_poly.pdbx_strand_id
1 'polypeptide(L)'
;MENTSGISEKTPSSTPSIDEKDLVTSMRKLDLIKELGEKQNQFQRLQNHLQQNTELFTRENQVLREFRKELDMLVQERMSHIEELRLIHADINIMETTIKQAEEERTRALQDSKRLLKDYQPIKEQINKLRDMLNLERLPDHDEDETTLVAIQLISQQSGDHDLTSNRSSHLSSTGLDNTHEQIPLGVPYQHHQSQQMANTTSTNISMPNNNQQQASTLNIPKVIGNIGSNLDRATFRQQPPPMKILIMARRYDTRATIFSPEGRLYQVEYALEAISHAGASLGILAENGVVLAGEKRNISPLLDDVKYSEKIYKVHDDLCCSVSGITSDANVLINELRLIGQRYLLTYQEPAPIEYIVSRLCNIKQAYTQFGGKRPFGVSFLYMGWDKHYGYQLYQSDPSGNYGGWKATCVGHNSQTAISILKQEYKIGETQLNDALRLAIRVFSKTLDTTKLTPEKI
;
A
#
# COMPACT_ATOMS: atom_id res chain seq x y z
N MET A 1 27.71 -99.29 -21.43
CA MET A 1 29.14 -99.61 -21.57
C MET A 1 29.79 -99.39 -20.22
N GLU A 2 30.52 -100.42 -19.80
CA GLU A 2 31.24 -100.60 -18.54
C GLU A 2 32.03 -99.37 -18.06
N ASN A 3 32.08 -99.12 -16.74
CA ASN A 3 33.21 -99.65 -15.97
C ASN A 3 33.02 -99.57 -14.45
N THR A 4 33.39 -100.67 -13.82
CA THR A 4 33.46 -101.01 -12.41
C THR A 4 34.75 -100.51 -11.74
N SER A 5 34.68 -100.18 -10.45
CA SER A 5 35.67 -100.42 -9.37
C SER A 5 35.28 -99.53 -8.18
N GLY A 6 35.29 -99.92 -6.91
CA GLY A 6 35.80 -101.10 -6.22
C GLY A 6 36.34 -100.64 -4.86
N ILE A 7 35.63 -101.03 -3.78
CA ILE A 7 36.15 -101.40 -2.45
C ILE A 7 36.63 -100.28 -1.50
N SER A 8 36.03 -100.23 -0.29
CA SER A 8 36.71 -100.45 1.00
C SER A 8 35.78 -100.16 2.19
N GLU A 9 35.42 -101.20 2.94
CA GLU A 9 34.91 -101.10 4.30
C GLU A 9 35.92 -100.41 5.24
N LYS A 10 35.41 -99.68 6.23
CA LYS A 10 35.99 -99.53 7.57
C LYS A 10 34.90 -99.01 8.51
N THR A 11 34.42 -99.84 9.42
CA THR A 11 33.86 -99.37 10.69
C THR A 11 35.01 -98.94 11.60
N PRO A 12 34.81 -97.92 12.45
CA PRO A 12 34.91 -98.22 13.86
C PRO A 12 33.88 -97.52 14.76
N SER A 13 33.64 -98.19 15.88
CA SER A 13 33.00 -97.83 17.14
C SER A 13 33.23 -96.41 17.68
N SER A 14 32.17 -95.80 18.23
CA SER A 14 32.04 -95.36 19.63
C SER A 14 30.91 -94.33 19.78
N THR A 15 29.84 -94.67 20.49
CA THR A 15 28.82 -93.71 20.98
C THR A 15 29.36 -93.00 22.23
N PRO A 16 29.42 -91.66 22.29
CA PRO A 16 29.82 -90.97 23.51
C PRO A 16 28.65 -90.87 24.49
N SER A 17 28.89 -91.26 25.74
CA SER A 17 28.02 -90.99 26.89
C SER A 17 27.97 -89.49 27.15
N ILE A 18 26.78 -88.87 27.01
CA ILE A 18 26.56 -87.47 27.37
C ILE A 18 26.46 -87.37 28.89
N ASP A 19 27.34 -86.60 29.52
CA ASP A 19 27.32 -86.37 30.97
C ASP A 19 26.00 -85.70 31.38
N GLU A 20 25.31 -86.24 32.39
CA GLU A 20 24.01 -85.77 32.87
C GLU A 20 24.07 -84.30 33.35
N LYS A 21 25.24 -83.85 33.82
CA LYS A 21 25.53 -82.44 34.15
C LYS A 21 25.49 -81.53 32.92
N ASP A 22 25.94 -82.01 31.77
CA ASP A 22 25.92 -81.23 30.52
C ASP A 22 24.50 -81.10 29.99
N LEU A 23 23.65 -82.12 30.21
CA LEU A 23 22.23 -82.07 29.86
C LEU A 23 21.47 -81.05 30.72
N VAL A 24 21.66 -81.06 32.04
CA VAL A 24 21.04 -80.11 32.97
C VAL A 24 21.50 -78.68 32.69
N THR A 25 22.78 -78.49 32.38
CA THR A 25 23.34 -77.18 32.00
C THR A 25 22.78 -76.71 30.66
N SER A 26 22.58 -77.62 29.71
CA SER A 26 21.98 -77.32 28.40
C SER A 26 20.49 -76.96 28.53
N MET A 27 19.73 -77.66 29.38
CA MET A 27 18.34 -77.33 29.67
C MET A 27 18.20 -75.95 30.34
N ARG A 28 19.05 -75.63 31.34
CA ARG A 28 19.08 -74.29 31.96
C ARG A 28 19.41 -73.19 30.96
N LYS A 29 20.35 -73.43 30.03
CA LYS A 29 20.65 -72.49 28.94
C LYS A 29 19.45 -72.29 28.02
N LEU A 30 18.69 -73.35 27.73
CA LEU A 30 17.49 -73.26 26.90
C LEU A 30 16.38 -72.43 27.57
N ASP A 31 16.19 -72.62 28.88
CA ASP A 31 15.23 -71.83 29.68
C ASP A 31 15.61 -70.35 29.70
N LEU A 32 16.90 -70.03 29.88
CA LEU A 32 17.42 -68.66 29.83
C LEU A 32 17.26 -68.04 28.43
N ILE A 33 17.45 -68.80 27.35
CA ILE A 33 17.24 -68.31 25.98
C ILE A 33 15.76 -68.01 25.75
N LYS A 34 14.85 -68.85 26.26
CA LYS A 34 13.41 -68.63 26.16
C LYS A 34 13.00 -67.37 26.94
N GLU A 35 13.45 -67.23 28.17
CA GLU A 35 13.18 -66.04 29.00
C GLU A 35 13.76 -64.78 28.35
N LEU A 36 14.98 -64.85 27.80
CA LEU A 36 15.59 -63.74 27.06
C LEU A 36 14.76 -63.35 25.82
N GLY A 37 14.27 -64.32 25.05
CA GLY A 37 13.38 -64.06 23.91
C GLY A 37 12.05 -63.39 24.32
N GLU A 38 11.45 -63.83 25.43
CA GLU A 38 10.25 -63.20 25.99
C GLU A 38 10.51 -61.77 26.46
N LYS A 39 11.62 -61.53 27.18
CA LYS A 39 12.04 -60.19 27.62
C LYS A 39 12.39 -59.28 26.45
N GLN A 40 13.03 -59.80 25.41
CA GLN A 40 13.38 -59.04 24.22
C GLN A 40 12.13 -58.63 23.41
N ASN A 41 11.14 -59.51 23.31
CA ASN A 41 9.83 -59.16 22.75
C ASN A 41 9.08 -58.11 23.60
N GLN A 42 9.11 -58.23 24.93
CA GLN A 42 8.51 -57.25 25.83
C GLN A 42 9.20 -55.88 25.70
N PHE A 43 10.54 -55.87 25.63
CA PHE A 43 11.35 -54.68 25.42
C PHE A 43 11.00 -54.01 24.08
N GLN A 44 10.91 -54.78 23.00
CA GLN A 44 10.56 -54.23 21.68
C GLN A 44 9.16 -53.60 21.67
N ARG A 45 8.17 -54.22 22.34
CA ARG A 45 6.82 -53.66 22.47
C ARG A 45 6.82 -52.35 23.24
N LEU A 46 7.54 -52.31 24.37
CA LEU A 46 7.69 -51.09 25.17
C LEU A 46 8.40 -49.97 24.39
N GLN A 47 9.46 -50.31 23.65
CA GLN A 47 10.20 -49.37 22.83
C GLN A 47 9.32 -48.75 21.74
N ASN A 48 8.55 -49.57 21.03
CA ASN A 48 7.63 -49.10 19.99
C ASN A 48 6.53 -48.19 20.58
N HIS A 49 5.98 -48.55 21.74
CA HIS A 49 4.94 -47.76 22.39
C HIS A 49 5.48 -46.42 22.93
N LEU A 50 6.68 -46.43 23.51
CA LEU A 50 7.36 -45.21 23.95
C LEU A 50 7.64 -44.29 22.76
N GLN A 51 8.11 -44.83 21.64
CA GLN A 51 8.36 -44.05 20.44
C GLN A 51 7.07 -43.39 19.92
N GLN A 52 5.98 -44.15 19.82
CA GLN A 52 4.68 -43.62 19.39
C GLN A 52 4.16 -42.51 20.33
N ASN A 53 4.24 -42.70 21.64
CA ASN A 53 3.82 -41.69 22.61
C ASN A 53 4.72 -40.43 22.56
N THR A 54 6.01 -40.60 22.30
CA THR A 54 6.95 -39.46 22.15
C THR A 54 6.65 -38.65 20.89
N GLU A 55 6.34 -39.33 19.78
CA GLU A 55 5.93 -38.68 18.53
C GLU A 55 4.61 -37.91 18.69
N LEU A 56 3.62 -38.53 19.35
CA LEU A 56 2.34 -37.87 19.69
C LEU A 56 2.56 -36.65 20.58
N PHE A 57 3.33 -36.79 21.66
CA PHE A 57 3.66 -35.68 22.55
C PHE A 57 4.34 -34.52 21.81
N THR A 58 5.27 -34.83 20.91
CA THR A 58 5.98 -33.81 20.12
C THR A 58 5.02 -33.08 19.19
N ARG A 59 4.12 -33.81 18.53
CA ARG A 59 3.10 -33.25 17.64
C ARG A 59 2.11 -32.36 18.41
N GLU A 60 1.61 -32.82 19.55
CA GLU A 60 0.69 -32.05 20.40
C GLU A 60 1.35 -30.77 20.92
N ASN A 61 2.62 -30.84 21.32
CA ASN A 61 3.36 -29.64 21.74
C ASN A 61 3.54 -28.64 20.59
N GLN A 62 3.71 -29.09 19.35
CA GLN A 62 3.77 -28.19 18.21
C GLN A 62 2.43 -27.48 17.98
N VAL A 63 1.33 -28.25 17.98
CA VAL A 63 -0.03 -27.69 17.82
C VAL A 63 -0.35 -26.70 18.94
N LEU A 64 0.01 -27.01 20.19
CA LEU A 64 -0.16 -26.09 21.32
C LEU A 64 0.63 -24.80 21.17
N ARG A 65 1.84 -24.84 20.58
CA ARG A 65 2.62 -23.63 20.29
C ARG A 65 1.95 -22.78 19.22
N GLU A 66 1.36 -23.40 18.21
CA GLU A 66 0.61 -22.72 17.15
C GLU A 66 -0.63 -22.01 17.73
N PHE A 67 -1.43 -22.70 18.55
CA PHE A 67 -2.58 -22.08 19.22
C PHE A 67 -2.21 -20.95 20.18
N ARG A 68 -1.12 -21.08 20.93
CA ARG A 68 -0.63 -19.98 21.79
C ARG A 68 -0.25 -18.75 20.97
N LYS A 69 0.43 -18.96 19.85
CA LYS A 69 0.80 -17.86 18.94
C LYS A 69 -0.42 -17.18 18.33
N GLU A 70 -1.44 -17.97 17.95
CA GLU A 70 -2.71 -17.43 17.45
C GLU A 70 -3.45 -16.62 18.53
N LEU A 71 -3.47 -17.12 19.77
CA LEU A 71 -4.04 -16.39 20.90
C LEU A 71 -3.34 -15.04 21.13
N ASP A 72 -2.01 -14.99 21.08
CA ASP A 72 -1.26 -13.75 21.23
C ASP A 72 -1.59 -12.74 20.12
N MET A 73 -1.74 -13.21 18.88
CA MET A 73 -2.14 -12.39 17.73
C MET A 73 -3.56 -11.80 17.94
N LEU A 74 -4.51 -12.62 18.39
CA LEU A 74 -5.89 -12.17 18.67
C LEU A 74 -5.94 -11.16 19.81
N VAL A 75 -5.13 -11.35 20.87
CA VAL A 75 -5.02 -10.39 21.97
C VAL A 75 -4.45 -9.06 21.46
N GLN A 76 -3.45 -9.11 20.59
CA GLN A 76 -2.87 -7.91 19.96
C GLN A 76 -3.89 -7.18 19.08
N GLU A 77 -4.67 -7.91 18.28
CA GLU A 77 -5.74 -7.34 17.44
C GLU A 77 -6.82 -6.68 18.30
N ARG A 78 -7.28 -7.36 19.36
CA ARG A 78 -8.21 -6.78 20.34
C ARG A 78 -7.68 -5.49 20.95
N MET A 79 -6.41 -5.44 21.34
CA MET A 79 -5.79 -4.24 21.89
C MET A 79 -5.72 -3.10 20.87
N SER A 80 -5.48 -3.41 19.59
CA SER A 80 -5.55 -2.44 18.49
C SER A 80 -6.94 -1.82 18.37
N HIS A 81 -8.00 -2.63 18.40
CA HIS A 81 -9.37 -2.12 18.32
C HIS A 81 -9.77 -1.26 19.52
N ILE A 82 -9.31 -1.60 20.73
CA ILE A 82 -9.55 -0.77 21.92
C ILE A 82 -8.92 0.62 21.75
N GLU A 83 -7.70 0.70 21.22
CA GLU A 83 -7.05 1.98 20.98
C GLU A 83 -7.73 2.76 19.84
N GLU A 84 -8.22 2.08 18.79
CA GLU A 84 -9.05 2.69 17.75
C GLU A 84 -10.31 3.32 18.33
N LEU A 85 -11.04 2.61 19.21
CA LEU A 85 -12.22 3.14 19.89
C LEU A 85 -11.89 4.35 20.76
N ARG A 86 -10.75 4.33 21.46
CA ARG A 86 -10.28 5.45 22.27
C ARG A 86 -10.02 6.70 21.41
N LEU A 87 -9.39 6.54 20.25
CA LEU A 87 -9.14 7.64 19.32
C LEU A 87 -10.45 8.17 18.74
N ILE A 88 -11.39 7.31 18.34
CA ILE A 88 -12.72 7.72 17.88
C ILE A 88 -13.42 8.56 18.95
N HIS A 89 -13.35 8.13 20.21
CA HIS A 89 -13.95 8.89 21.32
C HIS A 89 -13.29 10.26 21.51
N ALA A 90 -11.97 10.37 21.36
CA ALA A 90 -11.26 11.64 21.39
C ALA A 90 -11.68 12.59 20.24
N ASP A 91 -11.82 12.05 19.03
CA ASP A 91 -12.27 12.83 17.86
C ASP A 91 -13.72 13.31 18.01
N ILE A 92 -14.60 12.47 18.55
CA ILE A 92 -15.99 12.86 18.88
C ILE A 92 -15.97 14.06 19.84
N ASN A 93 -15.16 14.00 20.90
CA ASN A 93 -15.07 15.11 21.86
C ASN A 93 -14.53 16.40 21.20
N ILE A 94 -13.56 16.30 20.28
CA ILE A 94 -13.05 17.45 19.52
C ILE A 94 -14.14 18.02 18.60
N MET A 95 -14.91 17.17 17.92
CA MET A 95 -16.03 17.64 17.09
C MET A 95 -17.13 18.28 17.91
N GLU A 96 -17.51 17.70 19.05
CA GLU A 96 -18.52 18.27 19.96
C GLU A 96 -18.11 19.66 20.46
N THR A 97 -16.84 19.82 20.86
CA THR A 97 -16.31 21.13 21.28
C THR A 97 -16.27 22.13 20.14
N THR A 98 -15.92 21.71 18.93
CA THR A 98 -15.91 22.56 17.72
C THR A 98 -17.33 23.00 17.34
N ILE A 99 -18.30 22.08 17.35
CA ILE A 99 -19.71 22.37 17.10
C ILE A 99 -20.23 23.38 18.12
N LYS A 100 -19.95 23.16 19.41
CA LYS A 100 -20.35 24.08 20.46
C LYS A 100 -19.77 25.48 20.26
N GLN A 101 -18.48 25.58 19.91
CA GLN A 101 -17.86 26.87 19.61
C GLN A 101 -18.51 27.55 18.40
N ALA A 102 -18.78 26.82 17.33
CA ALA A 102 -19.45 27.35 16.15
C ALA A 102 -20.88 27.83 16.45
N GLU A 103 -21.61 27.14 17.32
CA GLU A 103 -22.93 27.58 17.79
C GLU A 103 -22.85 28.86 18.64
N GLU A 104 -21.83 28.98 19.51
CA GLU A 104 -21.56 30.19 20.30
C GLU A 104 -21.15 31.39 19.42
N GLU A 105 -20.40 31.15 18.34
CA GLU A 105 -20.04 32.19 17.37
C GLU A 105 -21.25 32.61 16.52
N ARG A 106 -22.05 31.65 16.05
CA ARG A 106 -23.31 31.91 15.32
C ARG A 106 -24.28 32.75 16.16
N THR A 107 -24.44 32.41 17.44
CA THR A 107 -25.34 33.15 18.35
C THR A 107 -24.83 34.57 18.63
N ARG A 108 -23.52 34.76 18.79
CA ARG A 108 -22.91 36.09 18.88
C ARG A 108 -23.14 36.92 17.63
N ALA A 109 -22.86 36.38 16.45
CA ALA A 109 -23.08 37.07 15.17
C ALA A 109 -24.55 37.46 14.96
N LEU A 110 -25.49 36.61 15.39
CA LEU A 110 -26.93 36.92 15.36
C LEU A 110 -27.28 38.07 16.30
N GLN A 111 -26.74 38.08 17.53
CA GLN A 111 -26.98 39.17 18.49
C GLN A 111 -26.40 40.49 17.99
N ASP A 112 -25.21 40.47 17.41
CA ASP A 112 -24.58 41.65 16.81
C ASP A 112 -25.41 42.18 15.63
N SER A 113 -25.90 41.28 14.76
CA SER A 113 -26.78 41.65 13.65
C SER A 113 -28.10 42.27 14.12
N LYS A 114 -28.72 41.73 15.18
CA LYS A 114 -29.92 42.31 15.81
C LYS A 114 -29.65 43.71 16.37
N ARG A 115 -28.49 43.93 16.97
CA ARG A 115 -28.08 45.25 17.50
C ARG A 115 -27.88 46.26 16.38
N LEU A 116 -27.15 45.89 15.32
CA LEU A 116 -26.93 46.75 14.17
C LEU A 116 -28.24 47.11 13.45
N LEU A 117 -29.19 46.17 13.33
CA LEU A 117 -30.50 46.44 12.75
C LEU A 117 -31.29 47.48 13.57
N LYS A 118 -31.20 47.40 14.91
CA LYS A 118 -31.84 48.37 15.82
C LYS A 118 -31.29 49.79 15.63
N ASP A 119 -30.00 49.93 15.33
CA ASP A 119 -29.34 51.22 15.10
C ASP A 119 -29.54 51.72 13.66
N TYR A 120 -29.68 50.81 12.69
CA TYR A 120 -29.90 51.13 11.27
C TYR A 120 -31.26 51.80 11.02
N GLN A 121 -32.35 51.28 11.61
CA GLN A 121 -33.71 51.81 11.43
C GLN A 121 -33.85 53.32 11.71
N PRO A 122 -33.41 53.86 12.87
CA PRO A 122 -33.55 55.28 13.16
C PRO A 122 -32.68 56.15 12.26
N ILE A 123 -31.50 55.68 11.86
CA ILE A 123 -30.61 56.41 10.94
C ILE A 123 -31.24 56.49 9.55
N LYS A 124 -31.81 55.38 9.05
CA LYS A 124 -32.54 55.37 7.77
C LYS A 124 -33.69 56.37 7.79
N GLU A 125 -34.46 56.42 8.87
CA GLU A 125 -35.54 57.40 9.02
C GLU A 125 -35.03 58.84 9.03
N GLN A 126 -33.91 59.12 9.71
CA GLN A 126 -33.29 60.45 9.71
C GLN A 126 -32.81 60.86 8.32
N ILE A 127 -32.18 59.94 7.58
CA ILE A 127 -31.74 60.20 6.20
C ILE A 127 -32.94 60.47 5.30
N ASN A 128 -34.02 59.69 5.44
CA ASN A 128 -35.24 59.91 4.66
C ASN A 128 -35.89 61.27 4.98
N LYS A 129 -35.89 61.71 6.24
CA LYS A 129 -36.34 63.08 6.59
C LYS A 129 -35.48 64.16 5.93
N LEU A 130 -34.16 63.98 5.89
CA LEU A 130 -33.24 64.94 5.24
C LEU A 130 -33.41 64.94 3.71
N ARG A 131 -33.61 63.78 3.09
CA ARG A 131 -33.90 63.65 1.65
C ARG A 131 -35.21 64.35 1.28
N ASP A 132 -36.26 64.15 2.08
CA ASP A 132 -37.56 64.82 1.90
C ASP A 132 -37.40 66.35 1.92
N MET A 133 -36.60 66.89 2.86
CA MET A 133 -36.33 68.34 2.96
C MET A 133 -35.58 68.91 1.75
N LEU A 134 -34.85 68.06 1.02
CA LEU A 134 -34.08 68.43 -0.18
C LEU A 134 -34.85 68.12 -1.48
N ASN A 135 -36.12 67.71 -1.40
CA ASN A 135 -36.93 67.21 -2.52
C ASN A 135 -36.27 66.04 -3.27
N LEU A 136 -35.51 65.21 -2.56
CA LEU A 136 -34.92 63.98 -3.09
C LEU A 136 -35.86 62.80 -2.79
N GLU A 137 -35.87 61.81 -3.67
CA GLU A 137 -36.62 60.58 -3.45
C GLU A 137 -36.09 59.84 -2.21
N ARG A 138 -37.02 59.28 -1.42
CA ARG A 138 -36.69 58.52 -0.21
C ARG A 138 -35.85 57.30 -0.57
N LEU A 139 -35.00 56.87 0.36
CA LEU A 139 -34.34 55.57 0.23
C LEU A 139 -35.41 54.48 0.18
N PRO A 140 -35.36 53.59 -0.83
CA PRO A 140 -36.26 52.46 -0.94
C PRO A 140 -36.31 51.62 0.33
N ASP A 141 -37.49 51.10 0.65
CA ASP A 141 -37.65 50.22 1.82
C ASP A 141 -36.91 48.90 1.65
N HIS A 142 -36.66 48.49 0.40
CA HIS A 142 -35.97 47.29 -0.03
C HIS A 142 -35.16 47.57 -1.29
N ASP A 143 -33.96 48.14 -1.16
CA ASP A 143 -32.97 48.04 -2.23
C ASP A 143 -32.17 46.75 -2.05
N GLU A 144 -32.42 45.81 -2.95
CA GLU A 144 -31.59 44.78 -3.62
C GLU A 144 -30.22 44.31 -3.07
N ASP A 145 -29.81 44.59 -1.84
CA ASP A 145 -28.86 43.69 -1.20
C ASP A 145 -29.65 42.47 -0.73
N GLU A 146 -29.73 41.46 -1.60
CA GLU A 146 -30.23 40.11 -1.30
C GLU A 146 -29.72 39.63 0.07
N THR A 147 -28.49 40.02 0.41
CA THR A 147 -27.79 39.89 1.70
C THR A 147 -28.52 40.50 2.89
N THR A 148 -29.06 41.72 2.77
CA THR A 148 -29.78 42.43 3.84
C THR A 148 -31.18 41.85 4.04
N LEU A 149 -31.83 41.45 2.95
CA LEU A 149 -33.11 40.73 2.93
C LEU A 149 -32.98 39.36 3.62
N VAL A 150 -31.95 38.59 3.26
CA VAL A 150 -31.64 37.31 3.89
C VAL A 150 -31.31 37.47 5.37
N ALA A 151 -30.55 38.51 5.75
CA ALA A 151 -30.25 38.80 7.15
C ALA A 151 -31.52 39.09 7.99
N ILE A 152 -32.43 39.93 7.49
CA ILE A 152 -33.69 40.27 8.19
C ILE A 152 -34.65 39.07 8.24
N GLN A 153 -34.75 38.29 7.16
CA GLN A 153 -35.55 37.06 7.09
C GLN A 153 -35.03 35.99 8.07
N LEU A 154 -33.71 35.79 8.15
CA LEU A 154 -33.09 34.83 9.07
C LEU A 154 -33.27 35.24 10.54
N ILE A 155 -33.16 36.53 10.84
CA ILE A 155 -33.34 37.09 12.20
C ILE A 155 -34.80 36.96 12.68
N SER A 156 -35.76 37.15 11.77
CA SER A 156 -37.21 37.08 12.08
C SER A 156 -37.71 35.64 12.23
N GLN A 157 -37.21 34.69 11.43
CA GLN A 157 -37.57 33.26 11.55
C GLN A 157 -37.09 32.62 12.87
N GLN A 158 -35.92 33.00 13.40
CA GLN A 158 -35.39 32.42 14.65
C GLN A 158 -36.00 33.01 15.93
N SER A 159 -36.84 34.05 15.83
CA SER A 159 -37.53 34.60 17.01
C SER A 159 -38.77 33.78 17.42
N GLY A 160 -39.14 32.75 16.63
CA GLY A 160 -40.31 31.89 16.87
C GLY A 160 -40.00 30.45 17.32
N ASP A 161 -38.73 30.04 17.42
CA ASP A 161 -38.37 28.61 17.48
C ASP A 161 -37.62 28.19 18.77
N HIS A 162 -37.93 28.86 19.89
CA HIS A 162 -37.23 28.64 21.17
C HIS A 162 -37.70 27.39 21.97
N ASP A 163 -38.64 26.58 21.46
CA ASP A 163 -39.29 25.51 22.23
C ASP A 163 -39.03 24.06 21.76
N LEU A 164 -38.13 23.80 20.79
CA LEU A 164 -38.00 22.44 20.22
C LEU A 164 -36.63 21.75 20.33
N THR A 165 -35.62 22.35 20.98
CA THR A 165 -34.28 21.71 21.08
C THR A 165 -33.92 21.16 22.46
N SER A 166 -34.84 21.08 23.43
CA SER A 166 -34.54 20.51 24.76
C SER A 166 -34.94 19.04 24.96
N ASN A 167 -35.47 18.33 23.96
CA ASN A 167 -36.07 16.98 24.16
C ASN A 167 -35.53 15.87 23.23
N ARG A 168 -34.22 15.82 22.96
CA ARG A 168 -33.58 14.65 22.31
C ARG A 168 -32.42 14.04 23.08
N SER A 169 -32.47 14.09 24.41
CA SER A 169 -31.62 13.29 25.30
C SER A 169 -32.46 12.43 26.25
N SER A 170 -33.27 11.53 25.69
CA SER A 170 -33.83 10.39 26.43
C SER A 170 -34.36 9.33 25.46
N HIS A 171 -34.15 8.07 25.82
CA HIS A 171 -34.50 6.83 25.10
C HIS A 171 -33.53 6.34 24.02
N LEU A 172 -32.50 5.63 24.47
CA LEU A 172 -32.23 4.26 23.99
C LEU A 172 -31.47 3.47 25.07
N SER A 173 -32.23 2.85 25.97
CA SER A 173 -31.79 1.70 26.74
C SER A 173 -32.94 0.70 26.81
N SER A 174 -32.76 -0.47 26.19
CA SER A 174 -33.10 -1.81 26.67
C SER A 174 -33.58 -2.73 25.54
N THR A 175 -32.68 -3.57 25.04
CA THR A 175 -33.01 -4.97 24.77
C THR A 175 -32.11 -5.78 25.68
N GLY A 176 -32.71 -6.45 26.66
CA GLY A 176 -32.01 -7.28 27.62
C GLY A 176 -31.46 -8.54 26.98
N LEU A 177 -30.24 -8.89 27.38
CA LEU A 177 -29.79 -10.27 27.55
C LEU A 177 -28.94 -10.30 28.82
N ASP A 178 -29.15 -11.36 29.60
CA ASP A 178 -28.83 -11.51 31.00
C ASP A 178 -27.35 -11.43 31.39
N ASN A 179 -27.16 -10.95 32.62
CA ASN A 179 -25.93 -11.01 33.39
C ASN A 179 -25.60 -12.45 33.80
N THR A 180 -24.32 -12.83 33.67
CA THR A 180 -23.62 -13.55 34.75
C THR A 180 -22.32 -12.82 35.08
N HIS A 181 -22.20 -12.46 36.36
CA HIS A 181 -21.11 -11.72 36.97
C HIS A 181 -19.80 -12.53 37.03
N GLU A 182 -18.67 -11.86 36.81
CA GLU A 182 -17.54 -11.95 37.74
C GLU A 182 -16.70 -10.66 37.70
N GLN A 183 -16.54 -10.04 38.88
CA GLN A 183 -15.84 -8.78 39.12
C GLN A 183 -14.32 -8.99 39.19
N ILE A 184 -13.52 -8.04 38.68
CA ILE A 184 -12.13 -7.85 39.11
C ILE A 184 -11.89 -6.34 39.35
N PRO A 185 -11.26 -5.92 40.46
CA PRO A 185 -11.31 -4.54 40.94
C PRO A 185 -10.21 -3.62 40.39
N LEU A 186 -10.56 -2.34 40.28
CA LEU A 186 -9.66 -1.21 40.01
C LEU A 186 -9.01 -0.69 41.31
N GLY A 187 -7.69 -0.52 41.27
CA GLY A 187 -6.87 0.37 42.11
C GLY A 187 -5.59 0.63 41.30
N VAL A 188 -5.02 1.83 41.17
CA VAL A 188 -4.69 2.89 42.13
C VAL A 188 -4.43 4.18 41.31
N PRO A 189 -4.67 5.40 41.85
CA PRO A 189 -4.62 6.64 41.08
C PRO A 189 -3.19 7.21 40.95
N TYR A 190 -2.91 8.00 39.91
CA TYR A 190 -1.74 8.87 39.86
C TYR A 190 -2.07 10.29 39.43
N GLN A 191 -1.44 11.22 40.15
CA GLN A 191 -1.76 12.63 40.33
C GLN A 191 -1.40 13.52 39.14
N HIS A 192 -2.23 14.55 38.96
CA HIS A 192 -1.90 15.79 38.27
C HIS A 192 -0.65 16.45 38.87
N HIS A 193 0.31 16.81 38.02
CA HIS A 193 1.15 17.98 38.27
C HIS A 193 1.05 18.96 37.10
N GLN A 194 0.38 20.08 37.38
CA GLN A 194 0.53 21.36 36.73
C GLN A 194 1.98 21.83 36.86
N SER A 195 2.56 22.29 35.75
CA SER A 195 3.49 23.41 35.78
C SER A 195 3.20 24.31 34.58
N GLN A 196 2.76 25.52 34.89
CA GLN A 196 2.66 26.65 34.00
C GLN A 196 4.07 27.20 33.74
N GLN A 197 4.40 27.49 32.49
CA GLN A 197 5.14 28.70 32.13
C GLN A 197 4.57 29.26 30.82
N MET A 198 4.05 30.48 30.90
CA MET A 198 3.74 31.33 29.75
C MET A 198 5.04 32.00 29.27
N ALA A 199 5.20 32.16 27.94
CA ALA A 199 5.42 33.46 27.30
C ALA A 199 5.59 33.32 25.77
N ASN A 200 4.67 33.96 25.05
CA ASN A 200 4.74 34.66 23.76
C ASN A 200 6.03 34.55 22.91
N THR A 201 5.87 34.26 21.61
CA THR A 201 6.24 35.19 20.51
C THR A 201 5.69 34.75 19.15
N THR A 202 4.86 35.62 18.58
CA THR A 202 4.88 36.21 17.22
C THR A 202 5.21 35.35 15.98
N SER A 203 4.22 35.34 15.09
CA SER A 203 4.28 34.99 13.66
C SER A 203 5.29 35.84 12.88
N THR A 204 6.16 35.23 12.07
CA THR A 204 6.66 35.81 10.81
C THR A 204 7.08 34.72 9.82
N ASN A 205 6.92 35.07 8.55
CA ASN A 205 7.03 34.28 7.32
C ASN A 205 8.46 34.14 6.79
N ILE A 206 8.70 33.07 6.01
CA ILE A 206 9.60 32.94 4.84
C ILE A 206 11.14 33.05 5.07
N SER A 207 11.88 31.95 4.84
CA SER A 207 12.72 31.72 3.64
C SER A 207 13.80 30.62 3.86
N MET A 208 14.02 29.79 2.82
CA MET A 208 15.22 28.94 2.64
C MET A 208 16.41 29.80 2.15
N PRO A 209 17.68 29.40 2.39
CA PRO A 209 18.43 28.75 1.29
C PRO A 209 19.50 27.69 1.70
N ASN A 210 19.80 26.86 0.69
CA ASN A 210 20.96 25.97 0.44
C ASN A 210 22.26 26.16 1.26
N ASN A 211 22.91 25.03 1.61
CA ASN A 211 24.18 24.66 0.96
C ASN A 211 24.67 23.23 1.27
N ASN A 212 25.30 22.63 0.25
CA ASN A 212 26.15 21.43 0.26
C ASN A 212 27.33 21.54 1.24
N GLN A 213 27.76 20.42 1.83
CA GLN A 213 29.17 19.99 1.75
C GLN A 213 29.37 18.54 2.23
N GLN A 214 30.19 17.83 1.46
CA GLN A 214 30.73 16.48 1.67
C GLN A 214 31.68 16.44 2.88
N GLN A 215 31.81 15.27 3.51
CA GLN A 215 33.15 14.73 3.83
C GLN A 215 33.10 13.23 4.16
N ALA A 216 33.98 12.49 3.47
CA ALA A 216 34.27 11.09 3.66
C ALA A 216 35.31 10.91 4.80
N SER A 217 35.20 9.81 5.55
CA SER A 217 36.28 9.36 6.43
C SER A 217 36.46 7.85 6.33
N THR A 218 37.59 7.48 5.76
CA THR A 218 38.30 6.19 5.79
C THR A 218 38.57 5.68 7.21
N LEU A 219 38.49 4.36 7.42
CA LEU A 219 39.17 3.70 8.55
C LEU A 219 39.61 2.28 8.19
N ASN A 220 40.83 1.99 8.63
CA ASN A 220 41.71 0.88 8.27
C ASN A 220 41.31 -0.48 8.86
N ILE A 221 41.67 -1.53 8.11
CA ILE A 221 41.63 -2.94 8.50
C ILE A 221 42.99 -3.35 9.08
N PRO A 222 43.06 -4.15 10.17
CA PRO A 222 44.15 -5.08 10.39
C PRO A 222 43.73 -6.52 10.06
N LYS A 223 44.57 -7.20 9.27
CA LYS A 223 44.54 -8.64 8.97
C LYS A 223 44.80 -9.47 10.23
N VAL A 224 44.01 -10.53 10.44
CA VAL A 224 44.44 -11.75 11.14
C VAL A 224 44.03 -12.95 10.28
N ILE A 225 45.01 -13.80 10.02
CA ILE A 225 44.96 -15.04 9.22
C ILE A 225 44.63 -16.20 10.17
N GLY A 226 43.72 -17.12 9.79
CA GLY A 226 43.50 -18.36 10.56
C GLY A 226 42.23 -19.18 10.27
N ASN A 227 42.08 -19.63 9.02
CA ASN A 227 41.45 -20.88 8.51
C ASN A 227 40.37 -21.72 9.28
N ILE A 228 39.34 -22.08 8.48
CA ILE A 228 38.50 -23.31 8.43
C ILE A 228 37.20 -23.35 9.26
N GLY A 229 36.07 -23.34 8.55
CA GLY A 229 34.75 -23.75 9.06
C GLY A 229 33.60 -23.21 8.21
N SER A 230 33.04 -24.03 7.34
CA SER A 230 31.87 -23.74 6.52
C SER A 230 30.62 -23.43 7.35
N ASN A 231 30.09 -22.21 7.22
CA ASN A 231 28.65 -21.95 7.33
C ASN A 231 28.30 -20.61 6.67
N LEU A 232 27.39 -20.69 5.70
CA LEU A 232 26.87 -19.58 4.92
C LEU A 232 25.71 -18.96 5.70
N ASP A 233 25.99 -18.03 6.62
CA ASP A 233 24.96 -17.24 7.27
C ASP A 233 24.42 -16.18 6.30
N ARG A 234 23.26 -16.49 5.74
CA ARG A 234 22.43 -15.57 4.97
C ARG A 234 21.84 -14.55 5.94
N ALA A 235 22.52 -13.41 6.09
CA ALA A 235 22.01 -12.26 6.83
C ALA A 235 20.65 -11.84 6.25
N THR A 236 19.58 -12.24 6.94
CA THR A 236 18.22 -11.83 6.61
C THR A 236 18.08 -10.42 7.16
N PHE A 237 18.09 -9.43 6.27
CA PHE A 237 17.84 -8.04 6.60
C PHE A 237 16.40 -7.93 7.13
N ARG A 238 16.23 -8.09 8.44
CA ARG A 238 14.95 -7.98 9.13
C ARG A 238 14.63 -6.49 9.17
N GLN A 239 13.84 -6.00 8.22
CA GLN A 239 13.25 -4.67 8.33
C GLN A 239 12.56 -4.60 9.69
N GLN A 240 12.99 -3.65 10.53
CA GLN A 240 12.24 -3.35 11.74
C GLN A 240 10.85 -2.91 11.31
N PRO A 241 9.76 -3.44 11.91
CA PRO A 241 8.44 -2.90 11.66
C PRO A 241 8.48 -1.41 12.02
N PRO A 242 7.88 -0.53 11.19
CA PRO A 242 7.88 0.90 11.46
C PRO A 242 7.26 1.18 12.84
N PRO A 243 7.61 2.31 13.48
CA PRO A 243 7.04 2.71 14.77
C PRO A 243 5.51 2.61 14.73
N MET A 244 4.90 1.90 15.69
CA MET A 244 3.44 1.62 15.71
C MET A 244 2.56 2.86 15.55
N LYS A 245 3.01 4.04 15.96
CA LYS A 245 2.30 5.32 15.76
C LYS A 245 2.08 5.65 14.28
N ILE A 246 3.03 5.35 13.41
CA ILE A 246 2.93 5.59 11.95
C ILE A 246 1.96 4.58 11.31
N LEU A 247 1.96 3.32 11.78
CA LEU A 247 1.11 2.26 11.24
C LEU A 247 -0.38 2.45 11.59
N ILE A 248 -0.68 2.97 12.79
CA ILE A 248 -2.06 3.21 13.25
C ILE A 248 -2.68 4.43 12.55
N MET A 249 -1.91 5.50 12.30
CA MET A 249 -2.40 6.65 11.53
C MET A 249 -2.62 6.28 10.05
N ALA A 250 -1.70 5.54 9.43
CA ALA A 250 -1.87 5.08 8.04
C ALA A 250 -3.15 4.26 7.84
N ARG A 251 -3.47 3.32 8.75
CA ARG A 251 -4.66 2.45 8.64
C ARG A 251 -5.98 3.20 8.55
N ARG A 252 -6.14 4.36 9.21
CA ARG A 252 -7.42 5.09 9.20
C ARG A 252 -7.69 5.76 7.85
N TYR A 253 -6.67 6.38 7.25
CA TYR A 253 -6.80 7.16 6.01
C TYR A 253 -6.66 6.31 4.74
N ASP A 254 -6.24 5.06 4.89
CA ASP A 254 -6.00 4.13 3.79
C ASP A 254 -7.23 3.29 3.40
N THR A 255 -8.26 3.24 4.24
CA THR A 255 -9.46 2.43 3.97
C THR A 255 -10.24 2.84 2.73
N ARG A 256 -10.12 4.09 2.27
CA ARG A 256 -10.89 4.64 1.14
C ARG A 256 -9.97 5.42 0.21
N ALA A 257 -10.16 5.22 -1.10
CA ALA A 257 -9.32 5.82 -2.14
C ALA A 257 -9.35 7.36 -2.22
N THR A 258 -10.39 7.99 -1.65
CA THR A 258 -10.69 9.42 -1.79
C THR A 258 -10.50 10.20 -0.49
N ILE A 259 -9.78 9.63 0.48
CA ILE A 259 -9.50 10.28 1.76
C ILE A 259 -8.07 10.83 1.75
N PHE A 260 -7.94 12.12 2.10
CA PHE A 260 -6.65 12.73 2.34
C PHE A 260 -6.08 12.28 3.68
N SER A 261 -4.78 11.98 3.70
CA SER A 261 -4.01 11.87 4.93
C SER A 261 -3.85 13.23 5.61
N PRO A 262 -3.43 13.29 6.89
CA PRO A 262 -3.13 14.55 7.58
C PRO A 262 -2.09 15.42 6.85
N GLU A 263 -1.22 14.80 6.05
CA GLU A 263 -0.21 15.45 5.22
C GLU A 263 -0.75 15.90 3.85
N GLY A 264 -2.04 15.69 3.57
CA GLY A 264 -2.67 16.03 2.29
C GLY A 264 -2.39 15.04 1.16
N ARG A 265 -2.08 13.78 1.48
CA ARG A 265 -1.69 12.74 0.50
C ARG A 265 -2.83 11.73 0.28
N LEU A 266 -2.85 11.09 -0.90
CA LEU A 266 -3.79 10.01 -1.21
C LEU A 266 -3.07 8.65 -1.19
N TYR A 267 -3.12 7.94 -0.07
CA TYR A 267 -2.34 6.70 0.12
C TYR A 267 -2.65 5.61 -0.92
N GLN A 268 -3.90 5.44 -1.32
CA GLN A 268 -4.27 4.46 -2.34
C GLN A 268 -3.65 4.75 -3.73
N VAL A 269 -3.38 6.02 -4.04
CA VAL A 269 -2.66 6.41 -5.27
C VAL A 269 -1.17 6.07 -5.14
N GLU A 270 -0.58 6.28 -3.97
CA GLU A 270 0.83 5.96 -3.70
C GLU A 270 1.08 4.46 -3.73
N TYR A 271 0.13 3.66 -3.26
CA TYR A 271 0.21 2.22 -3.35
C TYR A 271 0.10 1.74 -4.79
N ALA A 272 -0.73 2.39 -5.61
CA ALA A 272 -0.78 2.11 -7.04
C ALA A 272 0.57 2.45 -7.71
N LEU A 273 1.20 3.57 -7.34
CA LEU A 273 2.54 3.93 -7.80
C LEU A 273 3.60 2.92 -7.37
N GLU A 274 3.54 2.43 -6.13
CA GLU A 274 4.45 1.40 -5.64
C GLU A 274 4.24 0.07 -6.37
N ALA A 275 2.99 -0.33 -6.62
CA ALA A 275 2.71 -1.52 -7.43
C ALA A 275 3.29 -1.40 -8.85
N ILE A 276 3.28 -0.20 -9.44
CA ILE A 276 3.90 0.07 -10.74
C ILE A 276 5.42 -0.01 -10.65
N SER A 277 6.04 0.40 -9.55
CA SER A 277 7.50 0.30 -9.31
C SER A 277 8.01 -1.15 -9.45
N HIS A 278 7.15 -2.13 -9.19
CA HIS A 278 7.46 -3.53 -9.34
C HIS A 278 7.16 -4.10 -10.73
N ALA A 279 6.41 -3.41 -11.59
CA ALA A 279 6.14 -3.85 -12.95
C ALA A 279 7.39 -3.68 -13.83
N GLY A 280 7.51 -4.48 -14.91
CA GLY A 280 8.67 -4.33 -15.81
C GLY A 280 8.80 -2.90 -16.33
N ALA A 281 10.02 -2.45 -16.58
CA ALA A 281 10.29 -1.07 -17.00
C ALA A 281 9.72 -0.72 -18.39
N SER A 282 9.30 0.51 -18.61
CA SER A 282 9.02 1.09 -19.93
C SER A 282 9.73 2.43 -20.07
N LEU A 283 10.37 2.64 -21.21
CA LEU A 283 11.25 3.76 -21.49
C LEU A 283 10.74 4.52 -22.72
N GLY A 284 10.76 5.84 -22.63
CA GLY A 284 10.44 6.74 -23.73
C GLY A 284 11.54 7.78 -23.94
N ILE A 285 11.94 7.99 -25.20
CA ILE A 285 12.95 9.00 -25.58
C ILE A 285 12.45 9.77 -26.81
N LEU A 286 12.32 11.08 -26.67
CA LEU A 286 12.01 12.01 -27.75
C LEU A 286 13.30 12.40 -28.48
N ALA A 287 13.35 12.09 -29.77
CA ALA A 287 14.40 12.51 -30.69
C ALA A 287 13.88 13.64 -31.60
N GLU A 288 14.79 14.32 -32.30
CA GLU A 288 14.42 15.42 -33.21
C GLU A 288 13.57 14.94 -34.40
N ASN A 289 13.80 13.70 -34.85
CA ASN A 289 13.15 13.09 -36.00
C ASN A 289 12.24 11.89 -35.65
N GLY A 290 11.88 11.73 -34.37
CA GLY A 290 10.94 10.67 -33.96
C GLY A 290 10.87 10.45 -32.44
N VAL A 291 10.15 9.41 -32.03
CA VAL A 291 10.06 8.98 -30.63
C VAL A 291 10.37 7.49 -30.54
N VAL A 292 11.15 7.10 -29.55
CA VAL A 292 11.42 5.69 -29.23
C VAL A 292 10.64 5.32 -27.98
N LEU A 293 9.84 4.26 -28.08
CA LEU A 293 9.34 3.51 -26.93
C LEU A 293 10.04 2.15 -26.87
N ALA A 294 10.44 1.73 -25.68
CA ALA A 294 11.03 0.43 -25.44
C ALA A 294 10.54 -0.10 -24.08
N GLY A 295 10.26 -1.40 -23.98
CA GLY A 295 9.62 -1.97 -22.80
C GLY A 295 10.23 -3.29 -22.40
N GLU A 296 10.53 -3.49 -21.12
CA GLU A 296 11.00 -4.78 -20.61
C GLU A 296 9.89 -5.84 -20.76
N LYS A 297 10.17 -6.90 -21.52
CA LYS A 297 9.37 -8.11 -21.57
C LYS A 297 9.80 -9.06 -20.47
N ARG A 298 8.93 -9.25 -19.48
CA ARG A 298 9.15 -10.24 -18.41
C ARG A 298 8.66 -11.61 -18.84
N ASN A 299 9.60 -12.45 -19.28
CA ASN A 299 9.30 -13.86 -19.52
C ASN A 299 9.20 -14.61 -18.18
N ILE A 300 8.00 -15.11 -17.90
CA ILE A 300 7.70 -15.88 -16.69
C ILE A 300 8.08 -17.35 -16.89
N SER A 301 8.00 -17.85 -18.13
CA SER A 301 8.31 -19.25 -18.45
C SER A 301 8.63 -19.42 -19.94
N PRO A 302 9.57 -20.31 -20.31
CA PRO A 302 9.80 -20.71 -21.71
C PRO A 302 8.61 -21.45 -22.34
N LEU A 303 7.59 -21.81 -21.55
CA LEU A 303 6.35 -22.40 -22.03
C LEU A 303 5.33 -21.36 -22.54
N LEU A 304 5.58 -20.07 -22.30
CA LEU A 304 4.70 -19.01 -22.76
C LEU A 304 4.96 -18.75 -24.24
N ASP A 305 3.91 -18.85 -25.06
CA ASP A 305 4.01 -18.60 -26.50
C ASP A 305 4.38 -17.13 -26.79
N ASP A 306 5.52 -16.93 -27.46
CA ASP A 306 6.07 -15.62 -27.77
C ASP A 306 5.26 -14.86 -28.82
N VAL A 307 4.40 -15.53 -29.58
CA VAL A 307 3.84 -15.00 -30.82
C VAL A 307 2.59 -14.12 -30.61
N LYS A 308 1.96 -14.12 -29.42
CA LYS A 308 0.59 -13.55 -29.30
C LYS A 308 0.22 -12.69 -28.10
N TYR A 309 0.89 -12.73 -26.94
CA TYR A 309 0.20 -12.37 -25.69
C TYR A 309 0.81 -11.31 -24.76
N SER A 310 1.93 -10.66 -25.08
CA SER A 310 2.50 -9.66 -24.16
C SER A 310 3.06 -8.45 -24.88
N GLU A 311 2.20 -7.74 -25.60
CA GLU A 311 2.57 -6.44 -26.14
C GLU A 311 2.46 -5.41 -25.02
N LYS A 312 3.61 -4.95 -24.51
CA LYS A 312 3.68 -3.82 -23.57
C LYS A 312 3.38 -2.49 -24.24
N ILE A 313 3.52 -2.48 -25.57
CA ILE A 313 3.36 -1.33 -26.46
C ILE A 313 2.11 -1.57 -27.30
N TYR A 314 1.16 -0.66 -27.22
CA TYR A 314 -0.15 -0.76 -27.86
C TYR A 314 -0.34 0.37 -28.86
N LYS A 315 -0.65 0.01 -30.10
CA LYS A 315 -1.13 0.98 -31.09
C LYS A 315 -2.54 1.45 -30.68
N VAL A 316 -2.70 2.78 -30.55
CA VAL A 316 -3.98 3.42 -30.21
C VAL A 316 -4.62 3.99 -31.48
N HIS A 317 -3.85 4.79 -32.23
CA HIS A 317 -4.21 5.35 -33.55
C HIS A 317 -3.01 5.22 -34.50
N ASP A 318 -3.15 5.68 -35.74
CA ASP A 318 -2.03 5.71 -36.69
C ASP A 318 -0.90 6.62 -36.22
N ASP A 319 -1.24 7.76 -35.61
CA ASP A 319 -0.28 8.76 -35.12
C ASP A 319 -0.02 8.68 -33.61
N LEU A 320 -0.58 7.70 -32.90
CA LEU A 320 -0.47 7.54 -31.44
C LEU A 320 -0.29 6.08 -31.01
N CYS A 321 0.74 5.86 -30.20
CA CYS A 321 1.03 4.58 -29.55
C CYS A 321 1.34 4.80 -28.07
N CYS A 322 1.13 3.79 -27.24
CA CYS A 322 1.47 3.90 -25.83
C CYS A 322 2.14 2.64 -25.28
N SER A 323 3.09 2.82 -24.36
CA SER A 323 3.65 1.75 -23.53
C SER A 323 3.05 1.77 -22.14
N VAL A 324 2.92 0.60 -21.53
CA VAL A 324 2.24 0.39 -20.25
C VAL A 324 3.20 -0.16 -19.22
N SER A 325 3.12 0.34 -17.98
CA SER A 325 3.73 -0.30 -16.81
C SER A 325 2.75 -0.35 -15.65
N GLY A 326 2.54 -1.53 -15.09
CA GLY A 326 1.57 -1.77 -14.03
C GLY A 326 0.70 -2.99 -14.32
N ILE A 327 -0.56 -2.94 -13.86
CA ILE A 327 -1.54 -4.01 -13.99
C ILE A 327 -2.11 -4.05 -15.43
N THR A 328 -1.84 -5.13 -16.18
CA THR A 328 -2.26 -5.27 -17.59
C THR A 328 -3.78 -5.21 -17.78
N SER A 329 -4.57 -5.77 -16.86
CA SER A 329 -6.04 -5.72 -16.95
C SER A 329 -6.58 -4.30 -16.88
N ASP A 330 -6.02 -3.48 -15.99
CA ASP A 330 -6.38 -2.07 -15.86
C ASP A 330 -5.98 -1.29 -17.12
N ALA A 331 -4.81 -1.63 -17.67
CA ALA A 331 -4.30 -0.99 -18.88
C ALA A 331 -5.22 -1.26 -20.07
N ASN A 332 -5.69 -2.49 -20.26
CA ASN A 332 -6.58 -2.85 -21.36
C ASN A 332 -7.88 -2.04 -21.35
N VAL A 333 -8.45 -1.78 -20.16
CA VAL A 333 -9.64 -0.92 -20.02
C VAL A 333 -9.31 0.51 -20.50
N LEU A 334 -8.21 1.07 -20.03
CA LEU A 334 -7.78 2.42 -20.37
C LEU A 334 -7.37 2.58 -21.84
N ILE A 335 -6.77 1.55 -22.45
CA ILE A 335 -6.41 1.52 -23.88
C ILE A 335 -7.66 1.55 -24.76
N ASN A 336 -8.69 0.79 -24.39
CA ASN A 336 -9.95 0.81 -25.13
C ASN A 336 -10.63 2.19 -25.02
N GLU A 337 -10.59 2.83 -23.85
CA GLU A 337 -11.06 4.21 -23.69
C GLU A 337 -10.23 5.20 -24.51
N LEU A 338 -8.88 5.09 -24.53
CA LEU A 338 -8.00 5.90 -25.37
C LEU A 338 -8.39 5.82 -26.86
N ARG A 339 -8.57 4.60 -27.38
CA ARG A 339 -9.00 4.36 -28.76
C ARG A 339 -10.35 5.02 -29.05
N LEU A 340 -11.29 4.91 -28.11
CA LEU A 340 -12.62 5.48 -28.24
C LEU A 340 -12.59 7.01 -28.22
N ILE A 341 -11.77 7.62 -27.36
CA ILE A 341 -11.59 9.06 -27.27
C ILE A 341 -11.11 9.64 -28.60
N GLY A 342 -10.06 9.06 -29.19
CA GLY A 342 -9.54 9.58 -30.46
C GLY A 342 -10.47 9.31 -31.65
N GLN A 343 -11.15 8.16 -31.70
CA GLN A 343 -12.15 7.91 -32.74
C GLN A 343 -13.36 8.85 -32.65
N ARG A 344 -13.83 9.16 -31.43
CA ARG A 344 -14.91 10.15 -31.22
C ARG A 344 -14.49 11.53 -31.71
N TYR A 345 -13.26 11.95 -31.41
CA TYR A 345 -12.75 13.23 -31.90
C TYR A 345 -12.69 13.27 -33.42
N LEU A 346 -12.13 12.23 -34.05
CA LEU A 346 -12.07 12.11 -35.51
C LEU A 346 -13.46 12.14 -36.14
N LEU A 347 -14.44 11.45 -35.55
CA LEU A 347 -15.82 11.47 -36.03
C LEU A 347 -16.44 12.88 -35.97
N THR A 348 -16.20 13.62 -34.88
CA THR A 348 -16.80 14.95 -34.67
C THR A 348 -16.12 16.03 -35.52
N TYR A 349 -14.79 16.05 -35.55
CA TYR A 349 -14.01 17.15 -36.13
C TYR A 349 -13.41 16.83 -37.50
N GLN A 350 -13.49 15.56 -37.94
CA GLN A 350 -12.95 15.10 -39.23
C GLN A 350 -11.45 15.38 -39.38
N GLU A 351 -10.72 15.45 -38.28
CA GLU A 351 -9.27 15.56 -38.23
C GLU A 351 -8.69 14.66 -37.13
N PRO A 352 -7.44 14.18 -37.26
CA PRO A 352 -6.77 13.45 -36.20
C PRO A 352 -6.69 14.27 -34.92
N ALA A 353 -6.97 13.63 -33.78
CA ALA A 353 -6.96 14.32 -32.50
C ALA A 353 -5.54 14.72 -32.09
N PRO A 354 -5.33 15.95 -31.57
CA PRO A 354 -4.06 16.32 -30.95
C PRO A 354 -3.68 15.35 -29.83
N ILE A 355 -2.39 15.04 -29.70
CA ILE A 355 -1.93 13.99 -28.77
C ILE A 355 -2.26 14.38 -27.33
N GLU A 356 -1.98 15.62 -26.95
CA GLU A 356 -2.27 16.15 -25.61
C GLU A 356 -3.76 16.06 -25.25
N TYR A 357 -4.66 16.29 -26.23
CA TYR A 357 -6.10 16.17 -26.01
C TYR A 357 -6.47 14.74 -25.57
N ILE A 358 -5.99 13.72 -26.29
CA ILE A 358 -6.26 12.32 -25.95
C ILE A 358 -5.72 12.00 -24.55
N VAL A 359 -4.47 12.40 -24.25
CA VAL A 359 -3.82 12.16 -22.96
C VAL A 359 -4.60 12.81 -21.83
N SER A 360 -4.94 14.10 -21.95
CA SER A 360 -5.71 14.86 -20.97
C SER A 360 -7.08 14.22 -20.68
N ARG A 361 -7.79 13.77 -21.72
CA ARG A 361 -9.09 13.11 -21.56
C ARG A 361 -8.99 11.80 -20.77
N LEU A 362 -7.96 10.99 -21.02
CA LEU A 362 -7.73 9.77 -20.23
C LEU A 362 -7.35 10.09 -18.79
N CYS A 363 -6.52 11.12 -18.59
CA CYS A 363 -6.10 11.58 -17.27
C CYS A 363 -7.28 12.04 -16.41
N ASN A 364 -8.27 12.72 -17.00
CA ASN A 364 -9.51 13.05 -16.31
C ASN A 364 -10.28 11.80 -15.85
N ILE A 365 -10.27 10.71 -16.64
CA ILE A 365 -10.87 9.43 -16.24
C ILE A 365 -10.11 8.84 -15.04
N LYS A 366 -8.77 8.84 -15.08
CA LYS A 366 -7.96 8.36 -13.96
C LYS A 366 -8.21 9.17 -12.68
N GLN A 367 -8.21 10.49 -12.79
CA GLN A 367 -8.42 11.40 -11.66
C GLN A 367 -9.83 11.23 -11.05
N ALA A 368 -10.85 10.97 -11.85
CA ALA A 368 -12.19 10.68 -11.34
C ALA A 368 -12.21 9.45 -10.39
N TYR A 369 -11.33 8.46 -10.61
CA TYR A 369 -11.20 7.27 -9.75
C TYR A 369 -10.47 7.56 -8.42
N THR A 370 -9.86 8.74 -8.26
CA THR A 370 -9.21 9.19 -7.02
C THR A 370 -10.03 10.25 -6.29
N GLN A 371 -11.08 10.79 -6.91
CA GLN A 371 -11.96 11.79 -6.32
C GLN A 371 -13.32 11.23 -5.89
N PHE A 372 -13.89 10.29 -6.64
CA PHE A 372 -15.19 9.69 -6.34
C PHE A 372 -15.06 8.32 -5.68
N GLY A 373 -15.83 8.11 -4.61
CA GLY A 373 -15.76 6.89 -3.81
C GLY A 373 -16.28 5.63 -4.53
N GLY A 374 -16.05 4.47 -3.90
CA GLY A 374 -16.54 3.18 -4.41
C GLY A 374 -15.73 2.58 -5.56
N LYS A 375 -14.59 3.19 -5.91
CA LYS A 375 -13.64 2.70 -6.91
C LYS A 375 -12.22 2.75 -6.35
N ARG A 376 -11.36 1.87 -6.86
CA ARG A 376 -9.91 1.92 -6.61
C ARG A 376 -9.19 2.67 -7.75
N PRO A 377 -8.06 3.34 -7.52
CA PRO A 377 -7.25 3.91 -8.59
C PRO A 377 -6.78 2.83 -9.57
N PHE A 378 -6.47 3.24 -10.81
CA PHE A 378 -5.87 2.35 -11.79
C PHE A 378 -4.40 2.10 -11.46
N GLY A 379 -3.97 0.84 -11.39
CA GLY A 379 -2.59 0.47 -11.09
C GLY A 379 -1.66 0.57 -12.30
N VAL A 380 -1.75 1.64 -13.09
CA VAL A 380 -1.04 1.76 -14.38
C VAL A 380 -0.51 3.17 -14.65
N SER A 381 0.77 3.22 -15.03
CA SER A 381 1.39 4.37 -15.68
C SER A 381 1.53 4.12 -17.18
N PHE A 382 1.30 5.17 -17.96
CA PHE A 382 1.42 5.14 -19.41
C PHE A 382 2.58 6.02 -19.86
N LEU A 383 3.26 5.60 -20.92
CA LEU A 383 4.07 6.45 -21.78
C LEU A 383 3.35 6.56 -23.12
N TYR A 384 3.10 7.77 -23.58
CA TYR A 384 2.45 8.04 -24.86
C TYR A 384 3.48 8.57 -25.83
N MET A 385 3.56 7.99 -27.01
CA MET A 385 4.29 8.58 -28.13
C MET A 385 3.32 8.92 -29.24
N GLY A 386 3.47 10.09 -29.83
CA GLY A 386 2.69 10.45 -30.98
C GLY A 386 3.29 11.59 -31.77
N TRP A 387 2.67 11.87 -32.90
CA TRP A 387 2.99 13.01 -33.73
C TRP A 387 1.70 13.75 -34.10
N ASP A 388 1.73 15.08 -34.08
CA ASP A 388 0.67 15.87 -34.68
C ASP A 388 1.24 17.10 -35.42
N LYS A 389 0.37 17.74 -36.21
CA LYS A 389 0.73 18.90 -37.04
C LYS A 389 1.08 20.15 -36.24
N HIS A 390 0.78 20.21 -34.94
CA HIS A 390 0.92 21.42 -34.12
C HIS A 390 2.24 21.42 -33.35
N TYR A 391 2.56 20.31 -32.71
CA TYR A 391 3.72 20.16 -31.82
C TYR A 391 4.74 19.14 -32.33
N GLY A 392 4.45 18.47 -33.45
CA GLY A 392 5.33 17.44 -34.00
C GLY A 392 5.40 16.22 -33.09
N TYR A 393 6.60 15.65 -32.94
CA TYR A 393 6.84 14.49 -32.10
C TYR A 393 6.70 14.84 -30.63
N GLN A 394 5.92 14.04 -29.91
CA GLN A 394 5.58 14.27 -28.51
C GLN A 394 5.71 13.00 -27.70
N LEU A 395 6.18 13.16 -26.47
CA LEU A 395 6.27 12.11 -25.46
C LEU A 395 5.61 12.60 -24.18
N TYR A 396 4.57 11.90 -23.73
CA TYR A 396 3.88 12.18 -22.47
C TYR A 396 3.98 10.99 -21.53
N GLN A 397 3.86 11.27 -20.23
CA GLN A 397 3.72 10.24 -19.20
C GLN A 397 2.54 10.59 -18.31
N SER A 398 1.72 9.60 -17.96
CA SER A 398 0.67 9.75 -16.94
C SER A 398 0.79 8.66 -15.87
N ASP A 399 0.29 8.97 -14.68
CA ASP A 399 0.34 8.09 -13.51
C ASP A 399 -1.09 7.80 -12.95
N PRO A 400 -1.24 6.96 -11.92
CA PRO A 400 -2.53 6.63 -11.30
C PRO A 400 -3.33 7.80 -10.74
N SER A 401 -2.69 8.92 -10.41
CA SER A 401 -3.37 10.11 -9.88
C SER A 401 -4.20 10.84 -10.96
N GLY A 402 -3.95 10.51 -12.23
CA GLY A 402 -4.46 11.28 -13.37
C GLY A 402 -3.59 12.48 -13.73
N ASN A 403 -2.48 12.73 -13.03
CA ASN A 403 -1.49 13.68 -13.47
C ASN A 403 -0.80 13.20 -14.76
N TYR A 404 -0.46 14.14 -15.64
CA TYR A 404 0.40 13.90 -16.80
C TYR A 404 1.36 15.04 -17.05
N GLY A 405 2.46 14.74 -17.74
CA GLY A 405 3.43 15.75 -18.16
C GLY A 405 4.14 15.34 -19.45
N GLY A 406 4.61 16.34 -20.19
CA GLY A 406 5.47 16.15 -21.36
C GLY A 406 6.92 15.91 -20.96
N TRP A 407 7.61 15.03 -21.68
CA TRP A 407 8.98 14.60 -21.35
C TRP A 407 9.87 14.56 -22.59
N LYS A 408 11.15 14.88 -22.39
CA LYS A 408 12.19 14.64 -23.41
C LYS A 408 12.70 13.21 -23.37
N ALA A 409 12.86 12.68 -22.17
CA ALA A 409 13.15 11.27 -21.94
C ALA A 409 12.66 10.91 -20.53
N THR A 410 12.03 9.75 -20.38
CA THR A 410 11.52 9.29 -19.09
C THR A 410 11.39 7.77 -19.06
N CYS A 411 11.33 7.19 -17.86
CA CYS A 411 11.18 5.77 -17.64
C CYS A 411 10.18 5.54 -16.51
N VAL A 412 9.33 4.52 -16.64
CA VAL A 412 8.37 4.08 -15.62
C VAL A 412 8.57 2.59 -15.34
N GLY A 413 8.14 2.13 -14.16
CA GLY A 413 8.31 0.74 -13.74
C GLY A 413 9.61 0.48 -12.97
N HIS A 414 10.05 -0.76 -12.99
CA HIS A 414 11.19 -1.24 -12.21
C HIS A 414 12.49 -0.53 -12.55
N ASN A 415 13.27 -0.18 -11.53
CA ASN A 415 14.54 0.54 -11.66
C ASN A 415 14.48 1.86 -12.47
N SER A 416 13.29 2.48 -12.55
CA SER A 416 13.06 3.72 -13.30
C SER A 416 13.91 4.90 -12.79
N GLN A 417 14.16 5.01 -11.49
CA GLN A 417 15.01 6.08 -10.93
C GLN A 417 16.45 6.03 -11.46
N THR A 418 17.02 4.83 -11.54
CA THR A 418 18.35 4.61 -12.13
C THR A 418 18.35 4.89 -13.63
N ALA A 419 17.30 4.43 -14.34
CA ALA A 419 17.14 4.70 -15.76
C ALA A 419 17.07 6.21 -16.05
N ILE A 420 16.26 6.95 -15.31
CA ILE A 420 16.13 8.41 -15.43
C ILE A 420 17.47 9.10 -15.16
N SER A 421 18.25 8.62 -14.20
CA SER A 421 19.57 9.17 -13.89
C SER A 421 20.55 9.01 -15.06
N ILE A 422 20.54 7.86 -15.73
CA ILE A 422 21.35 7.62 -16.95
C ILE A 422 20.86 8.50 -18.10
N LEU A 423 19.55 8.60 -18.31
CA LEU A 423 18.97 9.47 -19.34
C LEU A 423 19.38 10.92 -19.14
N LYS A 424 19.33 11.44 -17.91
CA LYS A 424 19.76 12.82 -17.61
C LYS A 424 21.23 13.09 -17.95
N GLN A 425 22.09 12.08 -17.86
CA GLN A 425 23.53 12.22 -18.14
C GLN A 425 23.84 12.09 -19.63
N GLU A 426 23.16 11.19 -20.32
CA GLU A 426 23.55 10.79 -21.68
C GLU A 426 22.66 11.41 -22.78
N TYR A 427 21.43 11.84 -22.46
CA TYR A 427 20.52 12.48 -23.42
C TYR A 427 20.96 13.92 -23.73
N LYS A 428 21.03 14.25 -25.02
CA LYS A 428 21.38 15.59 -25.49
C LYS A 428 20.21 16.24 -26.21
N ILE A 429 19.73 17.34 -25.65
CA ILE A 429 18.62 18.14 -26.19
C ILE A 429 19.06 18.74 -27.54
N GLY A 430 18.23 18.66 -28.58
CA GLY A 430 18.54 19.27 -29.88
C GLY A 430 19.46 18.44 -30.79
N GLU A 431 20.14 17.44 -30.24
CA GLU A 431 21.16 16.65 -30.98
C GLU A 431 20.75 15.19 -31.18
N THR A 432 19.94 14.64 -30.27
CA THR A 432 19.63 13.21 -30.26
C THR A 432 18.73 12.85 -31.44
N GLN A 433 19.29 12.13 -32.42
CA GLN A 433 18.55 11.54 -33.53
C GLN A 433 17.97 10.18 -33.14
N LEU A 434 17.02 9.66 -33.92
CA LEU A 434 16.31 8.42 -33.64
C LEU A 434 17.25 7.22 -33.42
N ASN A 435 18.30 7.08 -34.24
CA ASN A 435 19.29 6.01 -34.09
C ASN A 435 20.10 6.12 -32.80
N ASP A 436 20.40 7.35 -32.35
CA ASP A 436 21.09 7.58 -31.09
C ASP A 436 20.17 7.31 -29.90
N ALA A 437 18.90 7.70 -30.00
CA ALA A 437 17.87 7.37 -29.01
C ALA A 437 17.70 5.84 -28.86
N LEU A 438 17.69 5.08 -29.97
CA LEU A 438 17.64 3.61 -29.93
C LEU A 438 18.86 3.01 -29.19
N ARG A 439 20.07 3.49 -29.51
CA ARG A 439 21.29 3.03 -28.83
C ARG A 439 21.29 3.39 -27.36
N LEU A 440 20.79 4.57 -27.01
CA LEU A 440 20.64 5.02 -25.63
C LEU A 440 19.62 4.15 -24.89
N ALA A 441 18.49 3.80 -25.51
CA ALA A 441 17.48 2.93 -24.92
C ALA A 441 18.05 1.55 -24.54
N ILE A 442 18.78 0.91 -25.46
CA ILE A 442 19.45 -0.38 -25.22
C ILE A 442 20.47 -0.25 -24.09
N ARG A 443 21.25 0.83 -24.07
CA ARG A 443 22.27 1.08 -23.04
C ARG A 443 21.66 1.27 -21.66
N VAL A 444 20.55 2.00 -21.56
CA VAL A 444 19.80 2.18 -20.31
C VAL A 444 19.34 0.82 -19.80
N PHE A 445 18.65 0.04 -20.63
CA PHE A 445 18.17 -1.28 -20.22
C PHE A 445 19.30 -2.26 -19.89
N SER A 446 20.44 -2.21 -20.59
CA SER A 446 21.60 -3.02 -20.25
C SER A 446 22.17 -2.72 -18.85
N LYS A 447 21.95 -1.52 -18.32
CA LYS A 447 22.42 -1.10 -16.99
C LYS A 447 21.36 -1.28 -15.91
N THR A 448 20.07 -1.28 -16.26
CA THR A 448 18.96 -1.26 -15.28
C THR A 448 18.19 -2.56 -15.16
N LEU A 449 18.31 -3.48 -16.13
CA LEU A 449 17.66 -4.79 -16.04
C LEU A 449 18.51 -5.74 -15.18
N ASP A 450 17.85 -6.50 -14.31
CA ASP A 450 18.49 -7.48 -13.40
C ASP A 450 18.97 -8.76 -14.12
N THR A 451 19.20 -8.70 -15.43
CA THR A 451 19.64 -9.86 -16.23
C THR A 451 21.12 -9.76 -16.55
N THR A 452 21.83 -10.89 -16.45
CA THR A 452 23.27 -11.00 -16.75
C THR A 452 23.63 -10.71 -18.21
N LYS A 453 22.70 -10.95 -19.14
CA LYS A 453 22.83 -10.60 -20.57
C LYS A 453 21.52 -10.06 -21.10
N LEU A 454 21.62 -8.96 -21.85
CA LEU A 454 20.49 -8.40 -22.57
C LEU A 454 20.25 -9.22 -23.85
N THR A 455 19.03 -9.73 -24.01
CA THR A 455 18.61 -10.47 -25.21
C THR A 455 17.39 -9.79 -25.84
N PRO A 456 17.16 -9.95 -27.17
CA PRO A 456 15.98 -9.40 -27.84
C PRO A 456 14.65 -9.92 -27.29
N GLU A 457 14.64 -11.05 -26.59
CA GLU A 457 13.42 -11.60 -25.98
C GLU A 457 13.00 -10.83 -24.71
N LYS A 458 13.88 -9.96 -24.18
CA LYS A 458 13.67 -9.22 -22.92
C LYS A 458 13.32 -7.74 -23.11
N ILE A 459 13.40 -7.20 -24.33
CA ILE A 459 13.00 -5.84 -24.71
C ILE A 459 12.09 -5.97 -25.92
#